data_AF-A0A1Y1UZ01-F1
#
_entry.id   AF-A0A1Y1UZ01-F1
#
_cell.length_a   1.000
_cell.length_b   1.000
_cell.length_c   1.000
_cell.angle_alpha   90.00
_cell.angle_beta   90.00
_cell.angle_gamma   90.00
#
_symmetry.space_group_name_H-M   'P 1'
#
loop_
_entity.id
_entity.type
_entity.pdbx_description
1 polymer ?
#
loop_
_entity_poly.entity_id
_entity_poly.type
_entity_poly.pdbx_seq_one_letter_code
_entity_poly.pdbx_strand_id
1 'polypeptide(L)'
;MGTKSFVNDYVEKLAKSLSIQKINYDKLTTYEEKENIFEIAKKTQTYLRTSDVKDSGSVAVNLVTKFGTRDGYARLFRLLCIASGLPENRILVGGDNNGHYWNYIRFSGYWYNVNIDYPYRVYSTYSSAVSKKPFFLGNAAFKQRLSEEQGINVNPSNYIVWFKNYGYPDEFRGQQTYDKLDYYLNSQVGERLK
;
A
#
# COMPACT_ATOMS: atom_id res chain seq x y z
N MET A 1 -11.89 -21.62 11.71
CA MET A 1 -11.39 -20.26 11.46
C MET A 1 -10.69 -20.26 10.10
N GLY A 2 -11.10 -19.41 9.15
CA GLY A 2 -10.45 -19.34 7.83
C GLY A 2 -9.22 -18.42 7.83
N THR A 3 -8.29 -18.62 6.89
CA THR A 3 -7.03 -17.86 6.76
C THR A 3 -7.23 -16.35 6.80
N LYS A 4 -8.30 -15.82 6.17
CA LYS A 4 -8.62 -14.38 6.16
C LYS A 4 -8.89 -13.81 7.55
N SER A 5 -9.72 -14.49 8.34
CA SER A 5 -10.04 -14.06 9.72
C SER A 5 -8.80 -14.12 10.61
N PHE A 6 -7.98 -15.16 10.48
CA PHE A 6 -6.71 -15.25 11.19
C PHE A 6 -5.80 -14.06 10.88
N VAL A 7 -5.61 -13.74 9.60
CA VAL A 7 -4.74 -12.61 9.21
C VAL A 7 -5.30 -11.29 9.73
N ASN A 8 -6.59 -11.03 9.59
CA ASN A 8 -7.21 -9.79 10.08
C ASN A 8 -7.05 -9.63 11.60
N ASP A 9 -7.27 -10.68 12.38
CA ASP A 9 -7.11 -10.64 13.84
C ASP A 9 -5.67 -10.32 14.25
N TYR A 10 -4.69 -10.86 13.52
CA TYR A 10 -3.27 -10.58 13.78
C TYR A 10 -2.86 -9.19 13.30
N VAL A 11 -3.40 -8.69 12.19
CA VAL A 11 -3.19 -7.31 11.74
C VAL A 11 -3.72 -6.33 12.78
N GLU A 12 -4.91 -6.55 13.34
CA GLU A 12 -5.47 -5.72 14.41
C GLU A 12 -4.59 -5.71 15.67
N LYS A 13 -4.07 -6.89 16.07
CA LYS A 13 -3.09 -6.99 17.17
C LYS A 13 -1.79 -6.26 16.84
N LEU A 14 -1.29 -6.39 15.61
CA LEU A 14 -0.10 -5.70 15.15
C LEU A 14 -0.31 -4.18 15.17
N ALA A 15 -1.42 -3.69 14.64
CA ALA A 15 -1.78 -2.28 14.64
C ALA A 15 -1.72 -1.70 16.06
N LYS A 16 -2.32 -2.38 17.04
CA LYS A 16 -2.21 -2.00 18.47
C LYS A 16 -0.77 -1.96 18.96
N SER A 17 0.03 -3.00 18.67
CA SER A 17 1.44 -3.05 19.09
C SER A 17 2.31 -1.95 18.46
N LEU A 18 1.96 -1.52 17.24
CA LEU A 18 2.61 -0.42 16.53
C LEU A 18 2.01 0.96 16.90
N SER A 19 1.11 1.01 17.89
CA SER A 19 0.38 2.24 18.28
C SER A 19 -0.31 2.91 17.09
N ILE A 20 -0.88 2.11 16.18
CA ILE A 20 -1.75 2.58 15.10
C ILE A 20 -3.16 2.63 15.66
N GLN A 21 -3.71 3.84 15.75
CA GLN A 21 -5.03 4.07 16.32
C GLN A 21 -6.11 3.92 15.24
N LYS A 22 -7.25 3.34 15.64
CA LYS A 22 -8.46 3.36 14.82
C LYS A 22 -9.11 4.73 14.93
N ILE A 23 -9.22 5.45 13.82
CA ILE A 23 -9.75 6.81 13.74
C ILE A 23 -10.84 6.89 12.68
N ASN A 24 -11.67 7.93 12.77
CA ASN A 24 -12.67 8.22 11.75
C ASN A 24 -12.07 9.16 10.70
N TYR A 25 -11.72 8.60 9.54
CA TYR A 25 -11.11 9.32 8.42
C TYR A 25 -12.00 10.41 7.83
N ASP A 26 -13.33 10.32 7.97
CA ASP A 26 -14.26 11.33 7.47
C ASP A 26 -14.23 12.63 8.29
N LYS A 27 -13.61 12.59 9.47
CA LYS A 27 -13.44 13.76 10.35
C LYS A 27 -12.08 14.45 10.19
N LEU A 28 -11.19 13.89 9.37
CA LEU A 28 -9.85 14.42 9.16
C LEU A 28 -9.82 15.39 7.99
N THR A 29 -8.98 16.41 8.10
CA THR A 29 -8.52 17.17 6.94
C THR A 29 -7.67 16.27 6.03
N THR A 30 -7.56 16.64 4.75
CA THR A 30 -6.67 15.92 3.81
C THR A 30 -5.21 15.88 4.27
N TYR A 31 -4.76 16.89 5.03
CA TYR A 31 -3.39 16.90 5.56
C TYR A 31 -3.22 15.88 6.68
N GLU A 32 -4.10 15.88 7.68
CA GLU A 32 -4.08 14.92 8.80
C GLU A 32 -4.22 13.47 8.31
N GLU A 33 -5.05 13.27 7.30
CA GLU A 33 -5.19 11.96 6.67
C GLU A 33 -3.86 11.48 6.05
N LYS A 34 -3.24 12.34 5.25
CA LYS A 34 -1.96 12.04 4.59
C LYS A 34 -0.85 11.82 5.60
N GLU A 35 -0.82 12.61 6.67
CA GLU A 35 0.13 12.45 7.76
C GLU A 35 -0.05 11.11 8.47
N ASN A 36 -1.29 10.74 8.81
CA ASN A 36 -1.57 9.48 9.46
C ASN A 36 -1.16 8.27 8.59
N ILE A 37 -1.50 8.30 7.29
CA ILE A 37 -1.14 7.25 6.34
C ILE A 37 0.40 7.17 6.16
N PHE A 38 1.09 8.31 6.13
CA PHE A 38 2.56 8.37 6.10
C PHE A 38 3.17 7.70 7.33
N GLU A 39 2.63 7.94 8.52
CA GLU A 39 3.09 7.31 9.76
C GLU A 39 2.85 5.79 9.76
N ILE A 40 1.72 5.32 9.22
CA ILE A 40 1.46 3.89 9.06
C ILE A 40 2.47 3.25 8.09
N ALA A 41 2.78 3.92 6.98
CA ALA A 41 3.77 3.44 6.02
C ALA A 41 5.17 3.33 6.66
N LYS A 42 5.59 4.36 7.41
CA LYS A 42 6.85 4.34 8.19
C LYS A 42 6.92 3.17 9.17
N LYS A 43 5.84 2.94 9.93
CA LYS A 43 5.73 1.83 10.88
C LYS A 43 5.78 0.48 10.17
N THR A 44 5.14 0.37 9.01
CA THR A 44 5.18 -0.85 8.18
C THR A 44 6.60 -1.13 7.69
N GLN A 45 7.28 -0.13 7.12
CA GLN A 45 8.66 -0.28 6.65
C GLN A 45 9.61 -0.66 7.80
N THR A 46 9.38 -0.12 9.00
CA THR A 46 10.21 -0.41 10.18
C THR A 46 9.96 -1.81 10.75
N TYR A 47 8.72 -2.30 10.67
CA TYR A 47 8.34 -3.62 11.18
C TYR A 47 8.92 -4.76 10.35
N LEU A 48 8.89 -4.61 9.01
CA LEU A 48 9.37 -5.63 8.09
C LEU A 48 10.85 -5.46 7.74
N ARG A 49 11.53 -6.59 7.55
CA ARG A 49 12.86 -6.68 6.96
C ARG A 49 12.74 -7.28 5.56
N THR A 50 13.49 -6.75 4.60
CA THR A 50 13.57 -7.34 3.27
C THR A 50 14.31 -8.68 3.35
N SER A 51 13.74 -9.74 2.76
CA SER A 51 14.39 -11.05 2.66
C SER A 51 13.72 -11.91 1.60
N ASP A 52 14.46 -12.88 1.07
CA ASP A 52 13.98 -13.89 0.12
C ASP A 52 13.32 -15.09 0.81
N VAL A 53 12.77 -14.90 2.02
CA VAL A 53 11.99 -15.94 2.69
C VAL A 53 10.86 -16.36 1.76
N LYS A 54 10.71 -17.69 1.60
CA LYS A 54 9.66 -18.28 0.78
C LYS A 54 8.30 -17.73 1.17
N ASP A 55 7.51 -17.36 0.18
CA ASP A 55 6.14 -16.84 0.35
C ASP A 55 6.03 -15.54 1.17
N SER A 56 7.12 -14.76 1.29
CA SER A 56 7.13 -13.47 2.01
C SER A 56 6.32 -12.35 1.32
N GLY A 57 5.66 -12.65 0.20
CA GLY A 57 4.57 -11.84 -0.34
C GLY A 57 3.24 -12.02 0.42
N SER A 58 3.12 -13.09 1.22
CA SER A 58 1.94 -13.38 2.03
C SER A 58 1.99 -12.63 3.37
N VAL A 59 0.89 -11.96 3.70
CA VAL A 59 0.78 -11.22 4.98
C VAL A 59 0.88 -12.17 6.18
N ALA A 60 0.38 -13.40 6.06
CA ALA A 60 0.52 -14.39 7.13
C ALA A 60 2.01 -14.70 7.44
N VAL A 61 2.84 -14.79 6.40
CA VAL A 61 4.28 -15.00 6.54
C VAL A 61 4.94 -13.74 7.10
N ASN A 62 4.54 -12.55 6.64
CA ASN A 62 5.05 -11.28 7.15
C ASN A 62 4.83 -11.13 8.66
N LEU A 63 3.63 -11.50 9.14
CA LEU A 63 3.25 -11.39 10.56
C LEU A 63 4.06 -12.34 11.46
N VAL A 64 4.38 -13.54 10.97
CA VAL A 64 5.10 -14.56 11.75
C VAL A 64 6.61 -14.31 11.74
N THR A 65 7.15 -13.99 10.56
CA THR A 65 8.61 -13.96 10.33
C THR A 65 9.20 -12.56 10.39
N LYS A 66 8.36 -11.52 10.24
CA LYS A 66 8.76 -10.12 10.04
C LYS A 66 9.59 -9.89 8.78
N PHE A 67 9.59 -10.83 7.84
CA PHE A 67 10.23 -10.69 6.54
C PHE A 67 9.18 -10.43 5.45
N GLY A 68 9.50 -9.57 4.49
CA GLY A 68 8.61 -9.24 3.37
C GLY A 68 9.34 -8.96 2.06
N THR A 69 8.68 -9.29 0.96
CA THR A 69 8.97 -8.79 -0.40
C THR A 69 8.06 -7.60 -0.72
N ARG A 70 8.32 -6.89 -1.82
CA ARG A 70 7.60 -5.66 -2.21
C ARG A 70 6.06 -5.81 -2.15
N ASP A 71 5.54 -6.96 -2.56
CA ASP A 71 4.12 -7.27 -2.49
C ASP A 71 3.61 -7.53 -1.06
N GLY A 72 4.41 -8.17 -0.21
CA GLY A 72 4.12 -8.32 1.22
C GLY A 72 4.06 -6.97 1.94
N TYR A 73 5.02 -6.08 1.65
CA TYR A 73 5.02 -4.68 2.12
C TYR A 73 3.73 -3.95 1.73
N ALA A 74 3.36 -3.99 0.44
CA ALA A 74 2.17 -3.31 -0.07
C ALA A 74 0.85 -3.86 0.52
N ARG A 75 0.77 -5.18 0.73
CA ARG A 75 -0.42 -5.84 1.32
C ARG A 75 -0.53 -5.57 2.82
N LEU A 76 0.56 -5.72 3.58
CA LEU A 76 0.55 -5.44 5.02
C LEU A 76 0.22 -3.97 5.28
N PHE A 77 0.83 -3.05 4.53
CA PHE A 77 0.52 -1.62 4.63
C PHE A 77 -0.96 -1.34 4.39
N ARG A 78 -1.55 -1.90 3.32
CA ARG A 78 -2.98 -1.78 3.04
C ARG A 78 -3.83 -2.24 4.23
N LEU A 79 -3.54 -3.41 4.77
CA LEU A 79 -4.32 -3.97 5.87
C LEU A 79 -4.16 -3.17 7.18
N LEU A 80 -2.98 -2.60 7.44
CA LEU A 80 -2.77 -1.71 8.59
C LEU A 80 -3.52 -0.37 8.43
N CYS A 81 -3.62 0.18 7.22
CA CYS A 81 -4.49 1.33 6.95
C CYS A 81 -5.98 1.00 7.14
N ILE A 82 -6.42 -0.19 6.74
CA ILE A 82 -7.81 -0.60 6.98
C ILE A 82 -8.07 -0.77 8.48
N ALA A 83 -7.12 -1.36 9.21
CA ALA A 83 -7.21 -1.49 10.67
C ALA A 83 -7.20 -0.12 11.40
N SER A 84 -6.51 0.89 10.84
CA SER A 84 -6.60 2.26 11.36
C SER A 84 -7.94 2.95 11.06
N GLY A 85 -8.81 2.33 10.26
CA GLY A 85 -10.14 2.86 9.91
C GLY A 85 -10.22 3.49 8.53
N LEU A 86 -9.18 3.41 7.68
CA LEU A 86 -9.28 3.87 6.30
C LEU A 86 -10.26 2.96 5.54
N PRO A 87 -11.28 3.51 4.87
CA PRO A 87 -12.20 2.72 4.06
C PRO A 87 -11.47 1.87 3.02
N GLU A 88 -11.87 0.60 2.89
CA GLU A 88 -11.21 -0.38 2.02
C GLU A 88 -11.13 0.09 0.55
N ASN A 89 -12.15 0.79 0.07
CA ASN A 89 -12.22 1.34 -1.28
C ASN A 89 -11.35 2.59 -1.51
N ARG A 90 -10.62 3.07 -0.49
CA ARG A 90 -9.70 4.21 -0.60
C ARG A 90 -8.23 3.79 -0.67
N ILE A 91 -7.94 2.49 -0.63
CA ILE A 91 -6.59 1.95 -0.74
C ILE A 91 -6.56 0.64 -1.53
N LEU A 92 -5.67 0.58 -2.50
CA LEU A 92 -5.50 -0.56 -3.39
C LEU A 92 -4.04 -1.03 -3.37
N VAL A 93 -3.84 -2.31 -3.68
CA VAL A 93 -2.51 -2.84 -3.99
C VAL A 93 -2.30 -2.70 -5.49
N GLY A 94 -1.24 -2.01 -5.88
CA GLY A 94 -0.88 -1.72 -7.25
C GLY A 94 0.43 -2.37 -7.67
N GLY A 95 0.75 -2.24 -8.95
CA GLY A 95 2.00 -2.71 -9.53
C GLY A 95 2.05 -2.52 -11.05
N ASP A 96 3.14 -2.95 -11.67
CA ASP A 96 3.38 -2.88 -13.12
C ASP A 96 3.21 -4.22 -13.85
N ASN A 97 2.72 -5.25 -13.15
CA ASN A 97 2.64 -6.63 -13.62
C ASN A 97 4.01 -7.27 -13.98
N ASN A 98 5.13 -6.70 -13.52
CA ASN A 98 6.48 -7.20 -13.75
C ASN A 98 7.26 -7.36 -12.43
N GLY A 99 6.54 -7.68 -11.34
CA GLY A 99 7.14 -7.91 -10.02
C GLY A 99 7.36 -6.64 -9.18
N HIS A 100 6.95 -5.46 -9.66
CA HIS A 100 6.94 -4.24 -8.86
C HIS A 100 5.56 -4.02 -8.22
N TYR A 101 5.57 -3.59 -6.96
CA TYR A 101 4.37 -3.41 -6.15
C TYR A 101 4.45 -2.09 -5.40
N TRP A 102 3.29 -1.46 -5.24
CA TRP A 102 3.07 -0.23 -4.49
C TRP A 102 1.60 -0.16 -4.09
N ASN A 103 1.15 0.98 -3.58
CA ASN A 103 -0.26 1.20 -3.26
C ASN A 103 -0.82 2.41 -4.00
N TYR A 104 -2.10 2.34 -4.35
CA TYR A 104 -2.87 3.54 -4.72
C TYR A 104 -3.71 3.98 -3.53
N ILE A 105 -3.73 5.27 -3.24
CA ILE A 105 -4.52 5.85 -2.15
C ILE A 105 -5.36 7.01 -2.66
N ARG A 106 -6.64 7.04 -2.27
CA ARG A 106 -7.63 8.02 -2.74
C ARG A 106 -7.83 9.16 -1.74
N PHE A 107 -7.57 10.39 -2.19
CA PHE A 107 -7.89 11.63 -1.46
C PHE A 107 -8.72 12.56 -2.33
N SER A 108 -9.85 13.03 -1.80
CA SER A 108 -10.70 14.04 -2.46
C SER A 108 -11.02 13.70 -3.93
N GLY A 109 -11.31 12.43 -4.22
CA GLY A 109 -11.65 11.95 -5.57
C GLY A 109 -10.47 11.59 -6.47
N TYR A 110 -9.23 11.79 -6.03
CA TYR A 110 -8.03 11.51 -6.82
C TYR A 110 -7.21 10.37 -6.24
N TRP A 111 -6.73 9.48 -7.11
CA TRP A 111 -5.80 8.41 -6.75
C TRP A 111 -4.34 8.88 -6.86
N TYR A 112 -3.54 8.48 -5.88
CA TYR A 112 -2.11 8.76 -5.78
C TYR A 112 -1.33 7.46 -5.59
N ASN A 113 -0.16 7.38 -6.21
CA ASN A 113 0.80 6.30 -6.01
C ASN A 113 1.59 6.52 -4.72
N VAL A 114 1.79 5.43 -3.98
CA VAL A 114 2.53 5.38 -2.72
C VAL A 114 3.47 4.19 -2.75
N ASN A 115 4.78 4.45 -2.77
CA ASN A 115 5.80 3.44 -2.51
C ASN A 115 6.30 3.61 -1.09
N ILE A 116 6.12 2.58 -0.27
CA ILE A 116 6.55 2.61 1.13
C ILE A 116 8.02 2.27 1.31
N ASP A 117 8.76 1.93 0.25
CA ASP A 117 10.22 1.97 0.26
C ASP A 117 10.67 3.44 0.16
N TYR A 118 10.78 4.07 1.33
CA TYR A 118 10.94 5.51 1.44
C TYR A 118 12.02 5.86 2.49
N PRO A 119 12.82 6.92 2.29
CA PRO A 119 13.93 7.25 3.20
C PRO A 119 13.43 7.97 4.46
N TYR A 120 12.70 7.26 5.32
CA TYR A 120 12.13 7.79 6.58
C TYR A 120 13.19 8.24 7.61
N ARG A 121 14.46 7.85 7.45
CA ARG A 121 15.56 8.40 8.26
C ARG A 121 15.84 9.87 7.94
N VAL A 122 15.64 10.26 6.68
CA VAL A 122 15.87 11.64 6.20
C VAL A 122 14.59 12.46 6.32
N TYR A 123 13.46 11.87 5.94
CA TYR A 123 12.14 12.50 6.00
C TYR A 123 11.28 11.75 7.03
N SER A 124 11.51 12.04 8.30
CA SER A 124 10.93 11.29 9.42
C SER A 124 9.50 11.67 9.76
N THR A 125 9.06 12.85 9.31
CA THR A 125 7.69 13.35 9.45
C THR A 125 7.09 13.68 8.09
N TYR A 126 5.75 13.64 7.99
CA TYR A 126 5.07 14.02 6.77
C TYR A 126 5.39 15.46 6.36
N SER A 127 5.37 16.40 7.32
CA SER A 127 5.72 17.81 7.08
C SER A 127 7.10 18.00 6.43
N SER A 128 8.10 17.21 6.85
CA SER A 128 9.45 17.26 6.28
C SER A 128 9.52 16.73 4.83
N ALA A 129 8.59 15.83 4.47
CA ALA A 129 8.52 15.20 3.15
C ALA A 129 7.80 16.07 2.13
N VAL A 130 6.76 16.82 2.53
CA VAL A 130 5.83 17.50 1.60
C VAL A 130 6.53 18.31 0.50
N SER A 131 7.52 19.12 0.85
CA SER A 131 8.20 20.01 -0.11
C SER A 131 9.45 19.40 -0.73
N LYS A 132 10.11 18.46 -0.05
CA LYS A 132 11.43 17.95 -0.46
C LYS A 132 11.37 16.61 -1.18
N LYS A 133 10.44 15.75 -0.77
CA LYS A 133 10.24 14.42 -1.36
C LYS A 133 8.78 13.99 -1.15
N PRO A 134 7.83 14.50 -1.95
CA PRO A 134 6.41 14.25 -1.73
C PRO A 134 6.11 12.74 -1.72
N PHE A 135 5.46 12.23 -0.67
CA PHE A 135 5.18 10.80 -0.51
C PHE A 135 4.05 10.31 -1.43
N PHE A 136 3.04 11.15 -1.64
CA PHE A 136 1.88 10.86 -2.49
C PHE A 136 2.09 11.48 -3.87
N LEU A 137 2.16 10.65 -4.92
CA LEU A 137 2.53 11.10 -6.26
C LEU A 137 1.48 10.76 -7.32
N GLY A 138 1.29 11.67 -8.27
CA GLY A 138 0.62 11.34 -9.53
C GLY A 138 1.49 10.43 -10.41
N ASN A 139 0.91 9.89 -11.49
CA ASN A 139 1.57 8.86 -12.31
C ASN A 139 2.91 9.31 -12.91
N ALA A 140 2.98 10.53 -13.44
CA ALA A 140 4.19 11.04 -14.09
C ALA A 140 5.35 11.18 -13.08
N ALA A 141 5.10 11.81 -11.93
CA ALA A 141 6.10 11.98 -10.89
C ALA A 141 6.52 10.64 -10.26
N PHE A 142 5.59 9.69 -10.15
CA PHE A 142 5.88 8.35 -9.65
C PHE A 142 6.75 7.53 -10.60
N LYS A 143 6.42 7.53 -11.89
CA LYS A 143 7.25 6.91 -12.93
C LYS A 143 8.68 7.47 -12.90
N GLN A 144 8.80 8.79 -12.86
CA GLN A 144 10.10 9.47 -12.81
C GLN A 144 10.89 9.01 -11.58
N ARG A 145 10.26 8.98 -10.39
CA ARG A 145 10.90 8.53 -9.16
C ARG A 145 11.40 7.09 -9.22
N LEU A 146 10.59 6.17 -9.73
CA LEU A 146 11.00 4.78 -9.89
C LEU A 146 12.20 4.62 -10.83
N SER A 147 12.22 5.40 -11.92
CA SER A 147 13.33 5.38 -12.87
C SER A 147 14.62 5.94 -12.25
N GLU A 148 14.55 7.09 -11.59
CA GLU A 148 15.73 7.80 -11.05
C GLU A 148 16.31 7.10 -9.81
N GLU A 149 15.47 6.59 -8.92
CA GLU A 149 15.91 6.07 -7.62
C GLU A 149 16.11 4.56 -7.60
N GLN A 150 15.41 3.83 -8.48
CA GLN A 150 15.39 2.37 -8.45
C GLN A 150 15.83 1.75 -9.79
N GLY A 151 16.08 2.56 -10.82
CA GLY A 151 16.37 2.07 -12.17
C GLY A 151 15.20 1.32 -12.80
N ILE A 152 13.99 1.47 -12.25
CA ILE A 152 12.80 0.75 -12.71
C ILE A 152 12.08 1.62 -13.75
N ASN A 153 12.12 1.18 -15.00
CA ASN A 153 11.35 1.82 -16.07
C ASN A 153 9.96 1.18 -16.18
N VAL A 154 8.94 1.85 -15.65
CA VAL A 154 7.55 1.43 -15.74
C VAL A 154 6.79 2.19 -16.82
N ASN A 155 5.82 1.52 -17.44
CA ASN A 155 4.84 2.15 -18.31
C ASN A 155 3.51 2.29 -17.56
N PRO A 156 2.99 3.51 -17.33
CA PRO A 156 1.68 3.71 -16.68
C PRO A 156 0.52 2.94 -17.33
N SER A 157 0.55 2.69 -18.65
CA SER A 157 -0.48 1.85 -19.31
C SER A 157 -0.43 0.37 -18.89
N ASN A 158 0.64 -0.03 -18.19
CA ASN A 158 0.80 -1.36 -17.61
C ASN A 158 0.46 -1.42 -16.13
N TYR A 159 0.04 -0.31 -15.53
CA TYR A 159 -0.35 -0.31 -14.14
C TYR A 159 -1.59 -1.18 -13.94
N ILE A 160 -1.55 -1.96 -12.87
CA ILE A 160 -2.62 -2.88 -12.47
C ILE A 160 -3.04 -2.63 -11.03
N VAL A 161 -4.24 -3.10 -10.72
CA VAL A 161 -4.76 -3.25 -9.35
C VAL A 161 -4.84 -4.74 -9.05
N TRP A 162 -4.18 -5.19 -7.98
CA TRP A 162 -4.30 -6.54 -7.49
C TRP A 162 -5.54 -6.68 -6.61
N PHE A 163 -6.33 -7.73 -6.87
CA PHE A 163 -7.46 -8.11 -6.03
C PHE A 163 -7.04 -8.96 -4.83
N LYS A 164 -5.84 -9.56 -4.88
CA LYS A 164 -5.24 -10.29 -3.76
C LYS A 164 -4.83 -9.34 -2.63
N ASN A 165 -5.58 -9.40 -1.54
CA ASN A 165 -5.38 -8.64 -0.32
C ASN A 165 -4.36 -9.29 0.62
N TYR A 166 -4.21 -10.62 0.58
CA TYR A 166 -3.42 -11.37 1.56
C TYR A 166 -2.20 -12.07 0.95
N GLY A 167 -2.23 -12.39 -0.35
CA GLY A 167 -1.07 -12.87 -1.10
C GLY A 167 -0.82 -14.39 -1.04
N TYR A 168 -1.73 -15.18 -0.47
CA TYR A 168 -1.62 -16.65 -0.52
C TYR A 168 -2.21 -17.22 -1.83
N PRO A 169 -1.70 -18.34 -2.36
CA PRO A 169 -2.05 -18.84 -3.70
C PRO A 169 -3.55 -19.00 -3.96
N ASP A 170 -4.30 -19.54 -3.00
CA ASP A 170 -5.71 -19.88 -3.16
C ASP A 170 -6.68 -18.75 -2.75
N GLU A 171 -6.21 -17.52 -2.61
CA GLU A 171 -7.04 -16.40 -2.16
C GLU A 171 -8.26 -16.15 -3.08
N PHE A 172 -8.09 -16.39 -4.38
CA PHE A 172 -9.10 -16.18 -5.42
C PHE A 172 -9.51 -17.48 -6.13
N ARG A 173 -9.04 -18.66 -5.69
CA ARG A 173 -9.45 -19.98 -6.23
C ARG A 173 -9.50 -20.05 -7.77
N GLY A 174 -8.48 -19.51 -8.44
CA GLY A 174 -8.40 -19.51 -9.91
C GLY A 174 -9.20 -18.41 -10.63
N GLN A 175 -9.88 -17.52 -9.92
CA GLN A 175 -10.52 -16.32 -10.49
C GLN A 175 -9.47 -15.27 -10.91
N GLN A 176 -9.90 -14.29 -11.71
CA GLN A 176 -9.08 -13.12 -12.05
C GLN A 176 -8.53 -12.47 -10.78
N THR A 177 -7.24 -12.17 -10.79
CA THR A 177 -6.52 -11.70 -9.59
C THR A 177 -6.04 -10.26 -9.69
N TYR A 178 -6.22 -9.63 -10.84
CA TYR A 178 -5.90 -8.23 -11.09
C TYR A 178 -6.71 -7.68 -12.26
N ASP A 179 -6.77 -6.36 -12.38
CA ASP A 179 -7.25 -5.66 -13.57
C ASP A 179 -6.28 -4.52 -13.92
N LYS A 180 -6.34 -4.04 -15.18
CA LYS A 180 -5.65 -2.80 -15.57
C LYS A 180 -6.21 -1.65 -14.75
N LEU A 181 -5.33 -0.79 -14.27
CA LEU A 181 -5.71 0.33 -13.41
C LEU A 181 -6.74 1.25 -14.09
N ASP A 182 -6.55 1.56 -15.36
CA ASP A 182 -7.48 2.41 -16.10
C ASP A 182 -8.86 1.76 -16.26
N TYR A 183 -8.92 0.44 -16.46
CA TYR A 183 -10.20 -0.30 -16.52
C TYR A 183 -10.88 -0.34 -15.16
N TYR A 184 -10.13 -0.64 -14.11
CA TYR A 184 -10.61 -0.61 -12.74
C TYR A 184 -11.24 0.75 -12.43
N LEU A 185 -10.53 1.85 -12.68
CA LEU A 185 -11.03 3.19 -12.37
C LEU A 185 -12.20 3.61 -13.24
N ASN A 186 -12.22 3.28 -14.53
CA ASN A 186 -13.35 3.60 -15.41
C ASN A 186 -14.61 2.83 -15.04
N SER A 187 -14.48 1.64 -14.42
CA SER A 187 -15.61 0.88 -13.87
C SER A 187 -16.20 1.50 -12.60
N GLN A 188 -15.44 2.34 -11.89
CA GLN A 188 -15.87 3.08 -10.71
C GLN A 188 -16.30 4.49 -11.13
N VAL A 189 -17.61 4.73 -11.23
CA VAL A 189 -18.16 6.01 -11.73
C VAL A 189 -17.52 7.22 -11.02
N GLY A 190 -16.86 8.10 -11.80
CA GLY A 190 -16.34 9.39 -11.33
C GLY A 190 -14.91 9.37 -10.77
N GLU A 191 -14.17 8.27 -10.85
CA GLU A 191 -12.81 8.18 -10.32
C GLU A 191 -11.73 8.52 -11.37
N ARG A 192 -10.72 9.31 -10.98
CA ARG A 192 -9.58 9.67 -11.85
C ARG A 192 -8.25 9.59 -11.10
N LEU A 193 -7.21 9.13 -11.78
CA LEU A 193 -5.83 9.29 -11.31
C LEU A 193 -5.35 10.72 -11.52
N LYS A 194 -4.44 11.16 -10.65
CA LYS A 194 -3.78 12.46 -10.77
C LYS A 194 -2.41 12.35 -11.45
#